data_AF-A0A2V1BJK3-F1
#
_entry.id   AF-A0A2V1BJK3-F1
#
_cell.length_a   1.000
_cell.length_b   1.000
_cell.length_c   1.000
_cell.angle_alpha   90.00
_cell.angle_beta   90.00
_cell.angle_gamma   90.00
#
_symmetry.space_group_name_H-M   'P 1'
#
loop_
_entity.id
_entity.type
_entity.pdbx_description
1 polymer ?
#
loop_
_entity_poly.entity_id
_entity_poly.type
_entity_poly.pdbx_seq_one_letter_code
_entity_poly.pdbx_strand_id
1 'polypeptide(L)'
;MEASQPDAAPGSGGHGTLEILGVIKLFEDNGIACCVIGTSALKYFGAWRIRHDWELCVPTELLEKASSLLRSDPHDTIFEPAKHERPQIRSLIHTFPRFKFKGINLFFDLVPAHDAHIICHPSNFEWSRTGLPYPKLDSYAQSLLDTLSWVDITDLIDGMDLTEEWGATHLDLDKTNDVAWAFDKNEKIRASVPLTLGSCFLEVDEGPLSLREIWDNEVRTKAKRLGEETPKEVYLTRFRVRGSRDPRLTKEAFA
;
A
#
# COMPACT_ATOMS: atom_id res chain seq x y z
N MET A 1 32.04 -17.47 17.41
CA MET A 1 30.91 -16.95 16.62
C MET A 1 29.76 -17.90 16.86
N GLU A 2 28.87 -17.56 17.79
CA GLU A 2 27.56 -18.24 17.87
C GLU A 2 26.81 -17.91 16.58
N ALA A 3 26.35 -18.94 15.88
CA ALA A 3 25.43 -18.75 14.77
C ALA A 3 24.17 -18.10 15.35
N SER A 4 23.81 -16.90 14.89
CA SER A 4 22.54 -16.29 15.27
C SER A 4 21.43 -17.27 14.92
N GLN A 5 20.58 -17.60 15.88
CA GLN A 5 19.40 -18.41 15.59
C GLN A 5 18.60 -17.74 14.47
N PRO A 6 18.11 -18.52 13.48
CA PRO A 6 17.27 -17.96 12.43
C PRO A 6 15.99 -17.39 13.05
N ASP A 7 15.54 -16.25 12.53
CA ASP A 7 14.29 -15.63 12.97
C ASP A 7 13.12 -16.61 12.80
N ALA A 8 12.16 -16.54 13.72
CA ALA A 8 10.92 -17.27 13.60
C ALA A 8 10.08 -16.77 12.43
N ALA A 9 9.25 -17.64 11.86
CA ALA A 9 8.23 -17.24 10.91
C ALA A 9 7.18 -16.34 11.62
N PRO A 10 6.61 -15.35 10.93
CA PRO A 10 5.54 -14.53 11.49
C PRO A 10 4.31 -15.38 11.88
N GLY A 11 3.52 -14.90 12.83
CA GLY A 11 2.21 -15.47 13.14
C GLY A 11 1.24 -15.38 11.96
N SER A 12 0.06 -15.98 12.12
CA SER A 12 -0.99 -16.03 11.08
C SER A 12 -0.45 -16.65 9.79
N GLY A 13 -0.07 -17.94 9.84
CA GLY A 13 0.42 -18.66 8.65
C GLY A 13 1.67 -18.06 7.97
N GLY A 14 2.44 -17.21 8.65
CA GLY A 14 3.58 -16.49 8.07
C GLY A 14 3.27 -15.09 7.54
N HIS A 15 2.03 -14.60 7.70
CA HIS A 15 1.61 -13.30 7.18
C HIS A 15 1.91 -12.13 8.12
N GLY A 16 2.04 -12.34 9.42
CA GLY A 16 2.35 -11.29 10.40
C GLY A 16 1.15 -10.39 10.76
N THR A 17 -0.07 -10.84 10.47
CA THR A 17 -1.30 -10.02 10.64
C THR A 17 -1.53 -9.60 12.10
N LEU A 18 -1.28 -10.49 13.07
CA LEU A 18 -1.46 -10.20 14.49
C LEU A 18 -0.39 -9.27 15.04
N GLU A 19 0.85 -9.44 14.59
CA GLU A 19 1.99 -8.59 14.92
C GLU A 19 1.72 -7.15 14.47
N ILE A 20 1.26 -6.97 13.23
CA ILE A 20 0.92 -5.65 12.69
C ILE A 20 -0.30 -5.05 13.38
N LEU A 21 -1.32 -5.84 13.72
CA LEU A 21 -2.42 -5.38 14.56
C LEU A 21 -1.93 -4.85 15.91
N GLY A 22 -0.88 -5.46 16.49
CA GLY A 22 -0.23 -4.97 17.69
C GLY A 22 0.39 -3.58 17.52
N VAL A 23 1.06 -3.33 16.40
CA VAL A 23 1.63 -2.01 16.07
C VAL A 23 0.54 -0.95 15.90
N ILE A 24 -0.55 -1.31 15.21
CA ILE A 24 -1.70 -0.41 15.01
C ILE A 24 -2.33 -0.02 16.35
N LYS A 25 -2.60 -0.99 17.24
CA LYS A 25 -3.15 -0.70 18.56
C LYS A 25 -2.22 0.18 19.39
N LEU A 26 -0.91 -0.07 19.33
CA LEU A 26 0.08 0.79 19.98
C LEU A 26 0.00 2.24 19.48
N PHE A 27 -0.19 2.45 18.17
CA PHE A 27 -0.36 3.78 17.59
C PHE A 27 -1.68 4.42 18.02
N GLU A 28 -2.79 3.67 17.99
CA GLU A 28 -4.11 4.14 18.45
C GLU A 28 -4.08 4.58 19.92
N ASP A 29 -3.47 3.79 20.80
CA ASP A 29 -3.31 4.10 22.23
C ASP A 29 -2.48 5.38 22.47
N ASN A 30 -1.67 5.78 21.49
CA ASN A 30 -0.84 6.98 21.53
C ASN A 30 -1.40 8.13 20.66
N GLY A 31 -2.65 8.01 20.20
CA GLY A 31 -3.33 9.03 19.41
C GLY A 31 -2.70 9.24 18.02
N ILE A 32 -2.16 8.17 17.43
CA ILE A 32 -1.62 8.16 16.07
C ILE A 32 -2.56 7.28 15.23
N ALA A 33 -3.34 7.91 14.35
CA ALA A 33 -4.11 7.16 13.37
C ALA A 33 -3.15 6.50 12.37
N CYS A 34 -3.47 5.28 11.93
CA CYS A 34 -2.76 4.66 10.83
C CYS A 34 -3.68 3.73 10.04
N CYS A 35 -3.33 3.48 8.79
CA CYS A 35 -3.97 2.45 7.97
C CYS A 35 -2.93 1.69 7.14
N VAL A 36 -3.27 0.46 6.79
CA VAL A 36 -2.45 -0.41 5.96
C VAL A 36 -2.62 0.00 4.49
N ILE A 37 -1.52 0.25 3.79
CA ILE A 37 -1.50 0.64 2.38
C ILE A 37 -0.67 -0.35 1.53
N GLY A 38 -0.39 0.03 0.28
CA GLY A 38 0.50 -0.68 -0.63
C GLY A 38 0.01 -2.08 -0.95
N THR A 39 0.92 -3.05 -0.97
CA THR A 39 0.59 -4.43 -1.36
C THR A 39 -0.45 -5.06 -0.43
N SER A 40 -0.40 -4.78 0.87
CA SER A 40 -1.40 -5.32 1.81
C SER A 40 -2.81 -4.78 1.56
N ALA A 41 -2.95 -3.50 1.17
CA ALA A 41 -4.25 -2.94 0.81
C ALA A 41 -4.79 -3.54 -0.49
N LEU A 42 -3.94 -3.67 -1.52
CA LEU A 42 -4.33 -4.36 -2.76
C LEU A 42 -4.81 -5.79 -2.49
N LYS A 43 -4.11 -6.53 -1.62
CA LYS A 43 -4.54 -7.86 -1.18
C LYS A 43 -5.91 -7.81 -0.51
N TYR A 44 -6.11 -6.91 0.46
CA TYR A 44 -7.41 -6.72 1.12
C TYR A 44 -8.54 -6.50 0.11
N PHE A 45 -8.28 -5.76 -0.97
CA PHE A 45 -9.19 -5.53 -2.08
C PHE A 45 -9.16 -6.62 -3.18
N GLY A 46 -8.65 -7.82 -2.87
CA GLY A 46 -8.76 -8.99 -3.72
C GLY A 46 -7.66 -9.19 -4.75
N ALA A 47 -6.63 -8.33 -4.81
CA ALA A 47 -5.50 -8.55 -5.71
C ALA A 47 -4.55 -9.63 -5.17
N TRP A 48 -4.09 -10.54 -6.05
CA TRP A 48 -3.18 -11.60 -5.63
C TRP A 48 -1.72 -11.18 -5.82
N ARG A 49 -1.18 -10.46 -4.84
CA ARG A 49 0.22 -10.01 -4.79
C ARG A 49 1.03 -10.69 -3.70
N ILE A 50 2.34 -10.84 -3.97
CA ILE A 50 3.33 -11.21 -2.96
C ILE A 50 3.69 -9.94 -2.19
N ARG A 51 3.48 -9.97 -0.88
CA ARG A 51 3.91 -8.92 0.03
C ARG A 51 5.29 -9.26 0.55
N HIS A 52 6.22 -8.31 0.46
CA HIS A 52 7.53 -8.41 1.08
C HIS A 52 7.48 -7.81 2.49
N ASP A 53 7.09 -6.54 2.58
CA ASP A 53 6.99 -5.80 3.84
C ASP A 53 5.56 -5.25 4.02
N TRP A 54 5.21 -4.90 5.25
CA TRP A 54 3.98 -4.17 5.53
C TRP A 54 4.20 -2.67 5.42
N GLU A 55 3.23 -1.95 4.88
CA GLU A 55 3.29 -0.49 4.76
C GLU A 55 2.18 0.12 5.60
N LEU A 56 2.55 0.92 6.60
CA LEU A 56 1.63 1.62 7.49
C LEU A 56 1.66 3.10 7.19
N CYS A 57 0.57 3.61 6.62
CA CYS A 57 0.38 5.03 6.41
C CYS A 57 0.10 5.70 7.76
N VAL A 58 0.84 6.76 8.08
CA VAL A 58 0.63 7.61 9.27
C VAL A 58 0.52 9.07 8.84
N PRO A 59 -0.19 9.94 9.59
CA PRO A 59 -0.18 11.38 9.33
C PRO A 59 1.25 11.90 9.25
N THR A 60 1.55 12.68 8.22
CA THR A 60 2.92 13.13 7.89
C THR A 60 3.58 13.83 9.07
N GLU A 61 2.83 14.66 9.78
CA GLU A 61 3.25 15.42 10.95
C GLU A 61 3.50 14.55 12.19
N LEU A 62 2.98 13.33 12.22
CA LEU A 62 3.17 12.36 13.30
C LEU A 62 4.21 11.29 12.99
N LEU A 63 4.84 11.30 11.81
CA LEU A 63 5.82 10.28 11.41
C LEU A 63 6.96 10.16 12.43
N GLU A 64 7.55 11.28 12.85
CA GLU A 64 8.65 11.28 13.82
C GLU A 64 8.19 10.81 15.21
N LYS A 65 6.95 11.14 15.60
CA LYS A 65 6.35 10.65 16.85
C LYS A 65 6.17 9.13 16.79
N ALA A 66 5.59 8.60 15.71
CA ALA A 66 5.38 7.17 15.51
C ALA A 66 6.70 6.41 15.49
N SER A 67 7.69 6.93 14.76
CA SER A 67 9.02 6.32 14.67
C SER A 67 9.77 6.37 16.01
N SER A 68 9.67 7.47 16.76
CA SER A 68 10.28 7.60 18.09
C SER A 68 9.62 6.67 19.11
N LEU A 69 8.31 6.48 19.05
CA LEU A 69 7.58 5.55 19.92
C LEU A 69 8.08 4.11 19.78
N LEU A 70 8.33 3.65 18.55
CA LEU A 70 8.87 2.31 18.30
C LEU A 70 10.33 2.15 18.75
N ARG A 71 11.07 3.27 18.88
CA ARG A 71 12.48 3.30 19.32
C ARG A 71 12.64 3.52 20.82
N SER A 72 11.57 3.81 21.55
CA SER A 72 11.61 4.07 22.99
C SER A 72 11.28 2.83 23.81
N ASP A 73 11.81 2.78 25.03
CA ASP A 73 11.42 1.78 26.05
C ASP A 73 9.90 1.86 26.32
N PRO A 74 9.19 0.72 26.44
CA PRO A 74 9.70 -0.65 26.36
C PRO A 74 9.71 -1.25 24.93
N HIS A 75 9.30 -0.49 23.92
CA HIS A 75 9.07 -0.98 22.56
C HIS A 75 10.34 -1.30 21.78
N ASP A 76 11.47 -0.68 22.14
CA ASP A 76 12.78 -1.02 21.61
C ASP A 76 13.22 -2.46 21.95
N THR A 77 12.58 -3.13 22.92
CA THR A 77 12.78 -4.56 23.18
C THR A 77 12.07 -5.46 22.17
N ILE A 78 11.09 -4.93 21.43
CA ILE A 78 10.24 -5.65 20.47
C ILE A 78 10.66 -5.32 19.03
N PHE A 79 10.99 -4.05 18.77
CA PHE A 79 11.30 -3.55 17.42
C PHE A 79 12.77 -3.13 17.31
N GLU A 80 13.32 -3.27 16.11
CA GLU A 80 14.61 -2.68 15.75
C GLU A 80 14.50 -1.90 14.43
N PRO A 81 15.17 -0.73 14.31
CA PRO A 81 15.28 -0.05 13.04
C PRO A 81 15.98 -0.93 12.00
N ALA A 82 15.40 -1.01 10.81
CA ALA A 82 15.96 -1.71 9.66
C ALA A 82 16.34 -0.71 8.58
N LYS A 83 17.31 -1.10 7.73
CA LYS A 83 17.68 -0.31 6.56
C LYS A 83 16.97 -0.84 5.33
N HIS A 84 16.69 0.07 4.40
CA HIS A 84 16.38 -0.30 3.04
C HIS A 84 17.64 -0.70 2.29
N GLU A 85 17.54 -1.71 1.43
CA GLU A 85 18.68 -2.17 0.63
C GLU A 85 18.97 -1.24 -0.54
N ARG A 86 17.92 -0.66 -1.15
CA ARG A 86 18.03 0.18 -2.34
C ARG A 86 16.80 1.09 -2.50
N PRO A 87 16.95 2.24 -3.19
CA PRO A 87 15.82 3.01 -3.69
C PRO A 87 14.92 2.17 -4.58
N GLN A 88 13.62 2.45 -4.51
CA GLN A 88 12.62 1.83 -5.37
C GLN A 88 12.17 2.83 -6.45
N ILE A 89 11.83 2.33 -7.63
CA ILE A 89 11.32 3.16 -8.73
C ILE A 89 10.02 3.84 -8.27
N ARG A 90 9.89 5.14 -8.52
CA ARG A 90 8.70 5.96 -8.24
C ARG A 90 8.33 6.07 -6.76
N SER A 91 9.23 5.70 -5.86
CA SER A 91 8.96 5.63 -4.43
C SER A 91 10.08 6.25 -3.60
N LEU A 92 9.69 6.83 -2.46
CA LEU A 92 10.57 7.36 -1.44
C LEU A 92 10.73 6.42 -0.25
N ILE A 93 10.22 5.18 -0.35
CA ILE A 93 10.20 4.24 0.78
C ILE A 93 11.58 4.06 1.41
N HIS A 94 12.67 4.11 0.63
CA HIS A 94 14.04 4.03 1.14
C HIS A 94 14.45 5.15 2.11
N THR A 95 13.72 6.27 2.10
CA THR A 95 13.93 7.40 3.00
C THR A 95 13.10 7.32 4.27
N PHE A 96 12.13 6.40 4.34
CA PHE A 96 11.19 6.31 5.44
C PHE A 96 11.66 5.33 6.53
N PRO A 97 11.19 5.51 7.78
CA PRO A 97 11.51 4.59 8.86
C PRO A 97 11.00 3.17 8.57
N ARG A 98 11.92 2.22 8.48
CA ARG A 98 11.65 0.78 8.41
C ARG A 98 11.98 0.14 9.75
N PHE A 99 11.14 -0.80 10.16
CA PHE A 99 11.32 -1.55 11.40
C PHE A 99 11.21 -3.05 11.13
N LYS A 100 11.90 -3.82 11.97
CA LYS A 100 11.81 -5.27 12.03
C LYS A 100 11.38 -5.68 13.44
N PHE A 101 10.57 -6.73 13.52
CA PHE A 101 10.33 -7.40 14.80
C PHE A 101 11.56 -8.21 15.22
N LYS A 102 12.03 -8.03 16.46
CA LYS A 102 13.17 -8.78 16.99
C LYS A 102 12.81 -10.26 17.09
N GLY A 103 13.63 -11.12 16.47
CA GLY A 103 13.44 -12.57 16.45
C GLY A 103 12.34 -13.08 15.52
N ILE A 104 11.71 -12.22 14.72
CA ILE A 104 10.67 -12.59 13.75
C ILE A 104 11.04 -12.02 12.38
N ASN A 105 10.91 -12.84 11.32
CA ASN A 105 11.17 -12.41 9.95
C ASN A 105 9.98 -11.59 9.40
N LEU A 106 9.74 -10.42 10.00
CA LEU A 106 8.65 -9.50 9.65
C LEU A 106 9.14 -8.06 9.69
N PHE A 107 8.92 -7.35 8.59
CA PHE A 107 9.31 -5.96 8.41
C PHE A 107 8.10 -5.10 8.10
N PHE A 108 8.17 -3.83 8.50
CA PHE A 108 7.19 -2.84 8.14
C PHE A 108 7.79 -1.43 8.01
N ASP A 109 7.18 -0.64 7.15
CA ASP A 109 7.54 0.74 6.84
C ASP A 109 6.48 1.70 7.36
N LEU A 110 6.93 2.83 7.90
CA LEU A 110 6.07 3.96 8.22
C LEU A 110 6.05 4.93 7.05
N VAL A 111 4.94 4.99 6.33
CA VAL A 111 4.80 5.83 5.13
C VAL A 111 4.04 7.12 5.47
N PRO A 112 4.59 8.30 5.15
CA PRO A 112 3.87 9.56 5.36
C PRO A 112 2.59 9.63 4.51
N ALA A 113 1.50 10.10 5.12
CA ALA A 113 0.20 10.28 4.46
C ALA A 113 0.28 11.14 3.19
N HIS A 114 1.08 12.20 3.21
CA HIS A 114 1.34 13.04 2.03
C HIS A 114 1.97 12.24 0.89
N ASP A 115 2.95 11.39 1.20
CA ASP A 115 3.66 10.64 0.18
C ASP A 115 2.87 9.45 -0.37
N ALA A 116 1.99 8.88 0.46
CA ALA A 116 0.99 7.90 0.04
C ALA A 116 -0.21 8.53 -0.68
N HIS A 117 -0.35 9.86 -0.67
CA HIS A 117 -1.54 10.59 -1.16
C HIS A 117 -2.84 10.05 -0.53
N ILE A 118 -2.82 9.83 0.78
CA ILE A 118 -3.97 9.30 1.54
C ILE A 118 -4.31 10.25 2.69
N ILE A 119 -5.59 10.57 2.85
CA ILE A 119 -6.08 11.30 4.03
C ILE A 119 -6.13 10.31 5.21
N CYS A 120 -5.03 10.22 5.95
CA CYS A 120 -4.86 9.28 7.06
C CYS A 120 -5.63 9.73 8.31
N HIS A 121 -6.94 9.51 8.30
CA HIS A 121 -7.84 9.83 9.41
C HIS A 121 -8.87 8.70 9.59
N PRO A 122 -9.28 8.34 10.83
CA PRO A 122 -10.18 7.22 11.08
C PRO A 122 -11.50 7.26 10.30
N SER A 123 -12.02 8.45 9.98
CA SER A 123 -13.24 8.59 9.17
C SER A 123 -13.10 8.07 7.73
N ASN A 124 -11.87 7.90 7.25
CA ASN A 124 -11.55 7.42 5.91
C ASN A 124 -11.09 5.95 5.92
N PHE A 125 -11.19 5.27 7.05
CA PHE A 125 -10.83 3.87 7.16
C PHE A 125 -12.05 2.96 7.02
N GLU A 126 -11.78 1.75 6.54
CA GLU A 126 -12.63 0.58 6.72
C GLU A 126 -11.81 -0.53 7.39
N TRP A 127 -12.46 -1.37 8.20
CA TRP A 127 -11.77 -2.37 9.01
C TRP A 127 -11.97 -3.76 8.42
N SER A 128 -10.88 -4.52 8.34
CA SER A 128 -10.96 -5.94 8.06
C SER A 128 -11.60 -6.70 9.23
N ARG A 129 -11.92 -7.97 9.00
CA ARG A 129 -12.39 -8.88 10.05
C ARG A 129 -11.37 -9.13 11.15
N THR A 130 -10.08 -8.95 10.85
CA THR A 130 -8.99 -9.06 11.83
C THR A 130 -8.76 -7.75 12.59
N GLY A 131 -9.51 -6.69 12.26
CA GLY A 131 -9.41 -5.38 12.91
C GLY A 131 -8.32 -4.49 12.33
N LEU A 132 -7.68 -4.87 11.22
CA LEU A 132 -6.73 -3.99 10.54
C LEU A 132 -7.49 -2.87 9.81
N PRO A 133 -7.10 -1.59 9.99
CA PRO A 133 -7.64 -0.46 9.23
C PRO A 133 -7.00 -0.40 7.85
N TYR A 134 -7.83 -0.22 6.83
CA TYR A 134 -7.45 0.05 5.45
C TYR A 134 -8.10 1.36 5.01
N PRO A 135 -7.52 2.12 4.05
CA PRO A 135 -8.23 3.22 3.44
C PRO A 135 -9.52 2.68 2.79
N LYS A 136 -10.61 3.45 2.84
CA LYS A 136 -11.83 3.13 2.09
C LYS A 136 -11.50 3.00 0.60
N LEU A 137 -12.18 2.07 -0.07
CA LEU A 137 -11.97 1.77 -1.48
C LEU A 137 -11.94 2.99 -2.42
N ASP A 138 -12.86 3.94 -2.24
CA ASP A 138 -12.93 5.18 -3.03
C ASP A 138 -11.71 6.08 -2.81
N SER A 139 -11.35 6.27 -1.54
CA SER A 139 -10.16 7.03 -1.12
C SER A 139 -8.87 6.41 -1.67
N TYR A 140 -8.76 5.08 -1.61
CA TYR A 140 -7.60 4.38 -2.11
C TYR A 140 -7.52 4.42 -3.64
N ALA A 141 -8.63 4.17 -4.35
CA ALA A 141 -8.67 4.26 -5.80
C ALA A 141 -8.34 5.68 -6.30
N GLN A 142 -8.87 6.72 -5.64
CA GLN A 142 -8.56 8.11 -5.99
C GLN A 142 -7.08 8.42 -5.80
N SER A 143 -6.48 7.98 -4.68
CA SER A 143 -5.05 8.14 -4.42
C SER A 143 -4.19 7.51 -5.52
N LEU A 144 -4.50 6.27 -5.93
CA LEU A 144 -3.74 5.60 -6.99
C LEU A 144 -3.88 6.29 -8.36
N LEU A 145 -5.03 6.89 -8.65
CA LEU A 145 -5.23 7.71 -9.84
C LEU A 145 -4.46 9.03 -9.77
N ASP A 146 -4.59 9.76 -8.66
CA ASP A 146 -3.95 11.06 -8.44
C ASP A 146 -2.42 10.96 -8.48
N THR A 147 -1.88 9.80 -8.11
CA THR A 147 -0.43 9.50 -8.10
C THR A 147 0.07 8.73 -9.33
N LEU A 148 -0.82 8.40 -10.27
CA LEU A 148 -0.52 7.59 -11.45
C LEU A 148 0.17 6.25 -11.10
N SER A 149 -0.28 5.59 -10.03
CA SER A 149 0.17 4.22 -9.70
C SER A 149 -0.54 3.19 -10.60
N TRP A 150 -0.16 3.17 -11.88
CA TRP A 150 -0.79 2.39 -12.95
C TRP A 150 -0.96 0.90 -12.61
N VAL A 151 0.07 0.29 -12.04
CA VAL A 151 0.06 -1.14 -11.72
C VAL A 151 -0.93 -1.42 -10.59
N ASP A 152 -0.96 -0.56 -9.57
CA ASP A 152 -1.79 -0.75 -8.41
C ASP A 152 -3.26 -0.45 -8.71
N ILE A 153 -3.56 0.59 -9.50
CA ILE A 153 -4.94 0.89 -9.91
C ILE A 153 -5.52 -0.22 -10.78
N THR A 154 -4.70 -0.79 -11.68
CA THR A 154 -5.06 -1.95 -12.49
C THR A 154 -5.42 -3.14 -11.61
N ASP A 155 -4.59 -3.43 -10.62
CA ASP A 155 -4.82 -4.55 -9.72
C ASP A 155 -6.02 -4.34 -8.80
N LEU A 156 -6.24 -3.10 -8.34
CA LEU A 156 -7.40 -2.75 -7.53
C LEU A 156 -8.69 -2.92 -8.33
N ILE A 157 -8.72 -2.44 -9.58
CA ILE A 157 -9.83 -2.62 -10.51
C ILE A 157 -10.10 -4.09 -10.75
N ASP A 158 -9.05 -4.89 -10.99
CA ASP A 158 -9.20 -6.33 -11.19
C ASP A 158 -9.65 -7.05 -9.91
N GLY A 159 -9.09 -6.70 -8.77
CA GLY A 159 -9.38 -7.32 -7.47
C GLY A 159 -10.80 -7.05 -6.96
N MET A 160 -11.35 -5.87 -7.24
CA MET A 160 -12.72 -5.52 -6.85
C MET A 160 -13.73 -5.65 -8.00
N ASP A 161 -13.27 -5.97 -9.22
CA ASP A 161 -14.06 -5.95 -10.45
C ASP A 161 -14.80 -4.62 -10.67
N LEU A 162 -14.08 -3.51 -10.49
CA LEU A 162 -14.66 -2.16 -10.57
C LEU A 162 -15.15 -1.84 -11.99
N THR A 163 -16.19 -1.00 -12.08
CA THR A 163 -16.82 -0.61 -13.34
C THR A 163 -16.69 0.89 -13.62
N GLU A 164 -17.00 1.30 -14.85
CA GLU A 164 -17.02 2.71 -15.25
C GLU A 164 -18.04 3.49 -14.41
N GLU A 165 -19.23 2.92 -14.19
CA GLU A 165 -20.30 3.51 -13.38
C GLU A 165 -19.89 3.67 -11.91
N TRP A 166 -19.16 2.68 -11.38
CA TRP A 166 -18.64 2.79 -10.02
C TRP A 166 -17.68 3.98 -9.91
N GLY A 167 -16.72 4.10 -10.83
CA GLY A 167 -15.78 5.22 -10.83
C GLY A 167 -16.48 6.57 -10.97
N ALA A 168 -17.42 6.68 -11.91
CA ALA A 168 -18.19 7.91 -12.13
C ALA A 168 -19.02 8.35 -10.90
N THR A 169 -19.38 7.42 -10.02
CA THR A 169 -20.17 7.70 -8.82
C THR A 169 -19.32 8.03 -7.59
N HIS A 170 -18.12 7.45 -7.49
CA HIS A 170 -17.31 7.48 -6.26
C HIS A 170 -16.01 8.26 -6.39
N LEU A 171 -15.55 8.56 -7.61
CA LEU A 171 -14.27 9.20 -7.86
C LEU A 171 -14.44 10.56 -8.52
N ASP A 172 -13.48 11.43 -8.26
CA ASP A 172 -13.35 12.72 -8.93
C ASP A 172 -12.56 12.52 -10.23
N LEU A 173 -13.26 12.16 -11.30
CA LEU A 173 -12.68 11.82 -12.60
C LEU A 173 -12.59 13.03 -13.57
N ASP A 174 -13.25 14.14 -13.26
CA ASP A 174 -13.30 15.33 -14.14
C ASP A 174 -12.09 16.27 -13.95
N LYS A 175 -11.03 15.75 -13.34
CA LYS A 175 -9.74 16.41 -13.14
C LYS A 175 -8.59 15.59 -13.76
N THR A 176 -7.39 16.15 -13.66
CA THR A 176 -6.14 15.43 -13.95
C THR A 176 -5.53 14.88 -12.67
N ASN A 177 -4.51 14.03 -12.80
CA ASN A 177 -3.66 13.63 -11.68
C ASN A 177 -3.02 14.84 -10.96
N ASP A 178 -2.53 14.60 -9.74
CA ASP A 178 -1.96 15.64 -8.88
C ASP A 178 -0.52 15.93 -9.30
N VAL A 179 -0.38 16.83 -10.28
CA VAL A 179 0.91 17.28 -10.81
C VAL A 179 1.74 18.01 -9.74
N ALA A 180 1.11 18.73 -8.80
CA ALA A 180 1.83 19.44 -7.75
C ALA A 180 2.49 18.45 -6.77
N TRP A 181 1.78 17.39 -6.41
CA TRP A 181 2.34 16.29 -5.65
C TRP A 181 3.48 15.59 -6.41
N ALA A 182 3.33 15.37 -7.72
CA ALA A 182 4.36 14.73 -8.54
C ALA A 182 5.68 15.52 -8.53
N PHE A 183 5.60 16.85 -8.69
CA PHE A 183 6.77 17.73 -8.59
C PHE A 183 7.45 17.64 -7.22
N ASP A 184 6.70 17.79 -6.13
CA ASP A 184 7.23 17.71 -4.76
C ASP A 184 7.87 16.34 -4.48
N LYS A 185 7.24 15.25 -4.93
CA LYS A 185 7.80 13.90 -4.80
C LYS A 185 9.10 13.75 -5.58
N ASN A 186 9.15 14.22 -6.82
CA ASN A 186 10.35 14.13 -7.65
C ASN A 186 11.50 14.98 -7.10
N GLU A 187 11.23 16.15 -6.53
CA GLU A 187 12.24 16.93 -5.81
C GLU A 187 12.86 16.14 -4.65
N LYS A 188 12.02 15.49 -3.83
CA LYS A 188 12.48 14.61 -2.75
C LYS A 188 13.25 13.40 -3.26
N ILE A 189 12.82 12.79 -4.37
CA ILE A 189 13.52 11.65 -4.98
C ILE A 189 14.93 12.09 -5.40
N ARG A 190 15.04 13.18 -6.15
CA ARG A 190 16.33 13.76 -6.58
C ARG A 190 17.25 14.10 -5.41
N ALA A 191 16.69 14.62 -4.31
CA ALA A 191 17.46 14.91 -3.10
C ALA A 191 17.94 13.65 -2.35
N SER A 192 17.28 12.50 -2.55
CA SER A 192 17.53 11.26 -1.80
C SER A 192 18.51 10.29 -2.46
N VAL A 193 18.85 10.48 -3.74
CA VAL A 193 19.70 9.56 -4.51
C VAL A 193 20.85 10.30 -5.22
N PRO A 194 21.98 9.64 -5.46
CA PRO A 194 23.04 10.21 -6.29
C PRO A 194 22.53 10.53 -7.71
N LEU A 195 22.98 11.66 -8.28
CA LEU A 195 22.67 12.02 -9.66
C LEU A 195 23.52 11.17 -10.61
N THR A 196 22.86 10.21 -11.27
CA THR A 196 23.46 9.30 -12.26
C THR A 196 22.62 9.32 -13.53
N LEU A 197 23.13 8.73 -14.61
CA LEU A 197 22.39 8.62 -15.88
C LEU A 197 21.03 7.89 -15.72
N GLY A 198 20.90 7.02 -14.71
CA GLY A 198 19.69 6.26 -14.45
C GLY A 198 18.74 6.89 -13.42
N SER A 199 19.11 8.01 -12.78
CA SER A 199 18.33 8.53 -11.65
C SER A 199 16.95 9.06 -12.06
N CYS A 200 16.78 9.50 -13.32
CA CYS A 200 15.48 9.92 -13.84
C CYS A 200 14.45 8.76 -13.93
N PHE A 201 14.89 7.50 -13.99
CA PHE A 201 13.97 6.36 -14.00
C PHE A 201 13.30 6.11 -12.63
N LEU A 202 13.75 6.81 -11.58
CA LEU A 202 13.15 6.74 -10.26
C LEU A 202 11.97 7.71 -10.10
N GLU A 203 11.81 8.67 -11.01
CA GLU A 203 10.80 9.73 -10.91
C GLU A 203 9.40 9.26 -11.34
N VAL A 204 8.38 9.92 -10.79
CA VAL A 204 6.98 9.81 -11.24
C VAL A 204 6.72 10.75 -12.42
N ASP A 205 5.64 10.51 -13.17
CA ASP A 205 5.24 11.36 -14.29
C ASP A 205 4.66 12.69 -13.79
N GLU A 206 5.18 13.80 -14.32
CA GLU A 206 4.76 15.18 -14.01
C GLU A 206 3.75 15.71 -15.04
N GLY A 207 3.46 14.93 -16.09
CA GLY A 207 2.49 15.29 -17.12
C GLY A 207 1.05 15.23 -16.60
N PRO A 208 0.20 16.23 -16.91
CA PRO A 208 -1.22 16.16 -16.60
C PRO A 208 -1.90 15.13 -17.52
N LEU A 209 -2.55 14.14 -16.93
CA LEU A 209 -3.32 13.10 -17.59
C LEU A 209 -4.76 13.08 -17.08
N SER A 210 -5.72 12.87 -17.97
CA SER A 210 -7.14 12.80 -17.63
C SER A 210 -7.45 11.55 -16.80
N LEU A 211 -7.93 11.73 -15.57
CA LEU A 211 -8.26 10.60 -14.71
C LEU A 211 -9.41 9.77 -15.27
N ARG A 212 -10.38 10.41 -15.94
CA ARG A 212 -11.46 9.73 -16.65
C ARG A 212 -10.94 8.82 -17.75
N GLU A 213 -10.00 9.29 -18.58
CA GLU A 213 -9.44 8.47 -19.67
C GLU A 213 -8.67 7.28 -19.13
N ILE A 214 -7.90 7.49 -18.05
CA ILE A 214 -7.17 6.42 -17.35
C ILE A 214 -8.14 5.37 -16.81
N TRP A 215 -9.11 5.81 -16.03
CA TRP A 215 -10.08 4.93 -15.39
C TRP A 215 -10.85 4.10 -16.41
N ASP A 216 -11.44 4.76 -17.42
CA ASP A 216 -12.21 4.10 -18.47
C ASP A 216 -11.35 3.09 -19.24
N ASN A 217 -10.10 3.45 -19.57
CA ASN A 217 -9.20 2.54 -20.25
C ASN A 217 -8.90 1.29 -19.40
N GLU A 218 -8.55 1.48 -18.12
CA GLU A 218 -8.21 0.36 -17.24
C GLU A 218 -9.40 -0.57 -16.98
N VAL A 219 -10.61 -0.03 -16.83
CA VAL A 219 -11.82 -0.84 -16.67
C VAL A 219 -12.18 -1.58 -17.96
N ARG A 220 -12.15 -0.91 -19.12
CA ARG A 220 -12.52 -1.54 -20.42
C ARG A 220 -11.54 -2.62 -20.85
N THR A 221 -10.31 -2.57 -20.37
CA THR A 221 -9.25 -3.52 -20.76
C THR A 221 -9.04 -4.69 -19.80
N LYS A 222 -9.87 -4.86 -18.75
CA LYS A 222 -9.85 -6.00 -17.82
C LYS A 222 -9.64 -7.36 -18.49
N ALA A 223 -10.39 -7.64 -19.55
CA ALA A 223 -10.32 -8.92 -20.27
C ALA A 223 -8.97 -9.18 -20.97
N LYS A 224 -8.21 -8.13 -21.31
CA LYS A 224 -6.88 -8.25 -21.93
C LYS A 224 -5.81 -8.68 -20.92
N ARG A 225 -6.07 -8.55 -19.62
CA ARG A 225 -5.16 -8.92 -18.53
C ARG A 225 -5.29 -10.37 -18.08
N LEU A 226 -6.26 -11.10 -18.62
CA LEU A 226 -6.37 -12.55 -18.45
C LEU A 226 -5.30 -13.22 -19.32
N GLY A 227 -4.24 -13.71 -18.67
CA GLY A 227 -3.22 -14.52 -19.33
C GLY A 227 -3.78 -15.85 -19.83
N GLU A 228 -3.05 -16.52 -20.72
CA GLU A 228 -3.45 -17.82 -21.28
C GLU A 228 -3.61 -18.89 -20.20
N GLU A 229 -2.90 -18.75 -19.09
CA GLU A 229 -2.96 -19.61 -17.91
C GLU A 229 -4.23 -19.41 -17.07
N THR A 230 -5.04 -18.39 -17.35
CA THR A 230 -6.24 -18.03 -16.59
C THR A 230 -7.51 -18.32 -17.42
N PRO A 231 -8.21 -19.45 -17.18
CA PRO A 231 -9.39 -19.82 -17.97
C PRO A 231 -10.49 -18.77 -17.90
N LYS A 232 -10.89 -18.23 -19.06
CA LYS A 232 -11.85 -17.12 -19.17
C LYS A 232 -13.28 -17.53 -18.74
N GLU A 233 -13.55 -18.83 -18.72
CA GLU A 233 -14.80 -19.42 -18.25
C GLU A 233 -14.90 -19.39 -16.72
N VAL A 234 -13.75 -19.37 -16.02
CA VAL A 234 -13.66 -19.37 -14.56
C VAL A 234 -13.44 -17.97 -14.02
N TYR A 235 -12.60 -17.18 -14.67
CA TYR A 235 -12.21 -15.85 -14.21
C TYR A 235 -12.91 -14.73 -14.97
N LEU A 236 -13.28 -13.70 -14.22
CA LEU A 236 -13.88 -12.45 -14.70
C LEU A 236 -12.82 -11.39 -14.96
N THR A 237 -11.84 -11.30 -14.06
CA THR A 237 -10.65 -10.43 -14.15
C THR A 237 -9.41 -11.24 -13.78
N ARG A 238 -8.22 -10.63 -13.85
CA ARG A 238 -6.96 -11.27 -13.43
C ARG A 238 -7.03 -11.92 -12.04
N PHE A 239 -7.80 -11.34 -11.12
CA PHE A 239 -7.85 -11.79 -9.72
C PHE A 239 -9.22 -12.31 -9.29
N ARG A 240 -10.26 -12.17 -10.12
CA ARG A 240 -11.63 -12.49 -9.69
C ARG A 240 -12.23 -13.66 -10.43
N VAL A 241 -12.62 -14.66 -9.65
CA VAL A 241 -13.43 -15.79 -10.11
C VAL A 241 -14.87 -15.35 -10.31
N ARG A 242 -15.51 -15.81 -11.39
CA ARG A 242 -16.93 -15.51 -11.68
C ARG A 242 -17.82 -15.97 -10.53
N GLY A 243 -18.73 -15.10 -10.08
CA GLY A 243 -19.66 -15.38 -8.98
C GLY A 243 -19.02 -15.39 -7.58
N SER A 244 -17.73 -15.05 -7.45
CA SER A 244 -17.11 -14.90 -6.14
C SER A 244 -17.68 -13.71 -5.37
N ARG A 245 -17.74 -13.84 -4.03
CA ARG A 245 -18.21 -12.76 -3.14
C ARG A 245 -17.16 -11.66 -3.04
N ASP A 246 -17.57 -10.48 -2.57
CA ASP A 246 -16.66 -9.38 -2.24
C ASP A 246 -15.46 -9.92 -1.42
N PRO A 247 -14.21 -9.67 -1.87
CA PRO A 247 -13.02 -10.23 -1.24
C PRO A 247 -12.86 -9.79 0.22
N ARG A 248 -13.37 -8.62 0.59
CA ARG A 248 -13.33 -8.11 1.97
C ARG A 248 -14.23 -8.91 2.92
N LEU A 249 -15.17 -9.68 2.36
CA LEU A 249 -16.14 -10.49 3.11
C LEU A 249 -15.79 -11.99 3.15
N THR A 250 -14.67 -12.43 2.57
CA THR A 250 -14.27 -13.85 2.64
C THR A 250 -13.59 -14.15 3.98
N LYS A 251 -13.65 -15.41 4.43
CA LYS A 251 -12.91 -15.85 5.65
C LYS A 251 -11.43 -16.05 5.35
N GLU A 252 -11.10 -16.28 4.09
CA GLU A 252 -9.75 -16.48 3.56
C GLU A 252 -9.02 -15.16 3.29
N ALA A 253 -9.64 -14.03 3.61
CA ALA A 253 -9.00 -12.71 3.54
C ALA A 253 -7.89 -12.61 4.59
N PHE A 254 -6.77 -13.27 4.30
CA PHE A 254 -5.42 -13.01 4.82
C PHE A 254 -5.23 -13.32 6.31
N ALA A 255 -5.61 -14.55 6.69
CA ALA A 255 -4.96 -15.26 7.78
C ALA A 255 -3.55 -15.60 7.35
#